data_AF-A0A502SQM0-F1
#
_entry.id   AF-A0A502SQM0-F1
#
_cell.length_a   1.000
_cell.length_b   1.000
_cell.length_c   1.000
_cell.angle_alpha   90.00
_cell.angle_beta   90.00
_cell.angle_gamma   90.00
#
_symmetry.space_group_name_H-M   'P 1'
#
loop_
_entity.id
_entity.type
_entity.pdbx_description
1 polymer ?
#
loop_
_entity_poly.entity_id
_entity_poly.type
_entity_poly.pdbx_seq_one_letter_code
_entity_poly.pdbx_strand_id
1 'polypeptide(L)'
;MNEIFKPGAGVLFMKVGTHANEELDDIIARKTKEIDEAGYAMWGYGGNTCHPSSMVQPFAGSFATKGAPIHLVMEQMTSNHFAEPLEAAEYSPDNKNWTNIPPEIRVLGSRFALVIEDLQQVDMSLPLDQTRVPVGPSTGRIGSKYIAGKVDKACLEILDAPVLLNDQEPKFRKINLVATLRTPYAVFLRNFRG
;
A
#
# COMPACT_ATOMS: atom_id res chain seq x y z
N MET A 1 22.02 5.20 -1.29
CA MET A 1 20.71 5.13 -1.97
C MET A 1 19.88 4.12 -1.19
N ASN A 2 18.66 4.45 -0.78
CA ASN A 2 17.83 3.51 -0.01
C ASN A 2 17.50 2.29 -0.91
N GLU A 3 17.74 1.05 -0.45
CA GLU A 3 17.50 -0.19 -1.22
C GLU A 3 16.06 -0.28 -1.75
N ILE A 4 15.11 0.38 -1.08
CA ILE A 4 13.69 0.45 -1.46
C ILE A 4 13.49 1.31 -2.72
N PHE A 5 14.31 2.35 -2.93
CA PHE A 5 14.18 3.34 -4.01
C PHE A 5 15.31 3.23 -5.05
N LYS A 6 15.75 2.01 -5.35
CA LYS A 6 16.71 1.76 -6.43
C LYS A 6 15.99 1.58 -7.77
N PRO A 7 16.64 1.87 -8.91
CA PRO A 7 16.05 1.65 -10.22
C PRO A 7 15.54 0.21 -10.41
N GLY A 8 14.39 0.09 -11.09
CA GLY A 8 13.70 -1.18 -11.31
C GLY A 8 12.95 -1.72 -10.09
N ALA A 9 13.00 -1.06 -8.92
CA ALA A 9 12.21 -1.45 -7.77
C ALA A 9 10.72 -1.10 -7.97
N GLY A 10 9.84 -1.92 -7.41
CA GLY A 10 8.42 -1.67 -7.33
C GLY A 10 8.02 -1.19 -5.94
N VAL A 11 7.28 -0.10 -5.85
CA VAL A 11 6.70 0.40 -4.60
C VAL A 11 5.20 0.64 -4.74
N LEU A 12 4.46 0.33 -3.68
CA LEU A 12 3.06 0.71 -3.55
C LEU A 12 3.01 1.91 -2.60
N PHE A 13 2.73 3.10 -3.14
CA PHE A 13 2.57 4.32 -2.37
C PHE A 13 1.15 4.40 -1.80
N MET A 14 1.01 4.80 -0.53
CA MET A 14 -0.27 5.18 0.07
C MET A 14 -0.15 6.44 0.93
N LYS A 15 -1.21 7.26 0.95
CA LYS A 15 -1.41 8.23 2.02
C LYS A 15 -2.19 7.55 3.13
N VAL A 16 -1.70 7.68 4.36
CA VAL A 16 -2.30 7.07 5.54
C VAL A 16 -2.56 8.13 6.59
N GLY A 17 -3.65 8.02 7.30
CA GLY A 17 -3.97 8.93 8.39
C GLY A 17 -4.84 8.21 9.42
N THR A 18 -5.36 8.98 10.37
CA THR A 18 -6.27 8.48 11.39
C THR A 18 -7.40 7.68 10.74
N HIS A 19 -7.55 6.44 11.17
CA HIS A 19 -8.59 5.52 10.68
C HIS A 19 -9.32 4.95 11.88
N ALA A 20 -10.66 4.95 11.84
CA ALA A 20 -11.50 4.35 12.89
C ALA A 20 -11.22 4.82 14.34
N ASN A 21 -10.95 6.12 14.56
CA ASN A 21 -10.62 6.74 15.85
C ASN A 21 -9.32 6.24 16.51
N GLU A 22 -8.39 5.70 15.73
CA GLU A 22 -7.09 5.22 16.20
C GLU A 22 -5.98 6.14 15.69
N GLU A 23 -5.09 6.60 16.58
CA GLU A 23 -3.89 7.35 16.21
C GLU A 23 -2.94 6.45 15.42
N LEU A 24 -2.06 7.05 14.61
CA LEU A 24 -1.16 6.26 13.77
C LEU A 24 -0.24 5.34 14.60
N ASP A 25 0.21 5.79 15.76
CA ASP A 25 1.06 5.00 16.66
C ASP A 25 0.33 3.78 17.22
N ASP A 26 -0.96 3.92 17.55
CA ASP A 26 -1.80 2.82 18.00
C ASP A 26 -2.03 1.80 16.87
N ILE A 27 -2.30 2.30 15.64
CA ILE A 27 -2.39 1.44 14.44
C ILE A 27 -1.10 0.66 14.25
N ILE A 28 0.06 1.31 14.35
CA ILE A 28 1.37 0.66 14.21
C ILE A 28 1.54 -0.41 15.28
N ALA A 29 1.32 -0.08 16.55
CA ALA A 29 1.47 -1.03 17.66
C ALA A 29 0.60 -2.27 17.47
N ARG A 30 -0.67 -2.08 17.07
CA ARG A 30 -1.59 -3.17 16.78
C ARG A 30 -1.13 -3.99 15.58
N LYS A 31 -0.73 -3.36 14.48
CA LYS A 31 -0.28 -4.07 13.26
C LYS A 31 1.00 -4.86 13.50
N THR A 32 1.93 -4.34 14.29
CA THR A 32 3.13 -5.07 14.71
C THR A 32 2.75 -6.29 15.54
N LYS A 33 1.82 -6.15 16.50
CA LYS A 33 1.31 -7.28 17.28
C LYS A 33 0.65 -8.36 16.41
N GLU A 34 -0.17 -7.94 15.43
CA GLU A 34 -0.77 -8.87 14.45
C GLU A 34 0.31 -9.68 13.71
N ILE A 35 1.40 -9.02 13.28
CA ILE A 35 2.53 -9.67 12.63
C ILE A 35 3.23 -10.65 13.58
N ASP A 36 3.46 -10.26 14.83
CA ASP A 36 4.12 -11.13 15.82
C ASP A 36 3.30 -12.39 16.15
N GLU A 37 1.97 -12.26 16.24
CA GLU A 37 1.08 -13.36 16.64
C GLU A 37 0.65 -14.25 15.46
N ALA A 38 0.37 -13.67 14.29
CA ALA A 38 -0.13 -14.40 13.12
C ALA A 38 0.91 -14.60 12.00
N GLY A 39 2.09 -13.98 12.12
CA GLY A 39 3.14 -13.97 11.10
C GLY A 39 2.88 -13.00 9.93
N TYR A 40 1.82 -12.19 10.00
CA TYR A 40 1.49 -11.13 9.04
C TYR A 40 0.38 -10.23 9.57
N ALA A 41 0.22 -9.07 8.94
CA ALA A 41 -0.95 -8.21 9.12
C ALA A 41 -1.65 -7.91 7.80
N MET A 42 -2.88 -7.41 7.91
CA MET A 42 -3.66 -6.92 6.77
C MET A 42 -3.90 -5.42 6.90
N TRP A 43 -3.42 -4.65 5.92
CA TRP A 43 -3.62 -3.20 5.87
C TRP A 43 -4.85 -2.86 5.02
N GLY A 44 -5.94 -2.50 5.69
CA GLY A 44 -7.22 -2.19 5.06
C GLY A 44 -7.19 -0.94 4.19
N TYR A 45 -7.88 -0.97 3.05
CA TYR A 45 -8.09 0.19 2.19
C TYR A 45 -9.37 0.09 1.35
N GLY A 46 -9.76 1.22 0.75
CA GLY A 46 -10.92 1.33 -0.14
C GLY A 46 -10.61 1.99 -1.49
N GLY A 47 -11.65 2.16 -2.31
CA GLY A 47 -11.54 2.78 -3.64
C GLY A 47 -11.00 1.85 -4.73
N ASN A 48 -11.06 2.30 -5.99
CA ASN A 48 -10.83 1.43 -7.16
C ASN A 48 -9.40 1.49 -7.73
N THR A 49 -8.60 2.50 -7.35
CA THR A 49 -7.29 2.79 -7.97
C THR A 49 -6.24 1.69 -7.76
N CYS A 50 -6.35 0.93 -6.67
CA CYS A 50 -5.49 -0.20 -6.34
C CYS A 50 -6.32 -1.46 -6.10
N HIS A 51 -7.26 -1.75 -7.01
CA HIS A 51 -8.06 -2.96 -6.93
C HIS A 51 -7.18 -4.23 -6.86
N PRO A 52 -7.49 -5.24 -6.00
CA PRO A 52 -6.61 -6.38 -5.78
C PRO A 52 -6.21 -7.11 -7.06
N SER A 53 -7.19 -7.56 -7.85
CA SER A 53 -6.93 -8.47 -8.98
C SER A 53 -6.52 -7.80 -10.29
N SER A 54 -6.81 -6.51 -10.47
CA SER A 54 -6.55 -5.80 -11.73
C SER A 54 -5.39 -4.82 -11.64
N MET A 55 -4.93 -4.49 -10.43
CA MET A 55 -3.83 -3.53 -10.21
C MET A 55 -2.74 -4.14 -9.34
N VAL A 56 -3.02 -4.42 -8.06
CA VAL A 56 -1.97 -4.73 -7.08
C VAL A 56 -1.34 -6.09 -7.30
N GLN A 57 -2.14 -7.14 -7.48
CA GLN A 57 -1.61 -8.50 -7.70
C GLN A 57 -0.82 -8.62 -9.02
N PRO A 58 -1.31 -8.11 -10.18
CA PRO A 58 -0.51 -8.11 -11.41
C PRO A 58 0.77 -7.29 -11.28
N PHE A 59 0.71 -6.12 -10.64
CA PHE A 59 1.89 -5.32 -10.33
C PHE A 59 2.90 -6.14 -9.54
N ALA A 60 2.52 -6.62 -8.35
CA ALA A 60 3.44 -7.32 -7.47
C ALA A 60 4.01 -8.61 -8.10
N GLY A 61 3.18 -9.38 -8.81
CA GLY A 61 3.64 -10.57 -9.53
C GLY A 61 4.73 -10.28 -10.57
N SER A 62 4.65 -9.14 -11.27
CA SER A 62 5.66 -8.75 -12.28
C SER A 62 7.04 -8.39 -11.70
N PHE A 63 7.12 -8.05 -10.41
CA PHE A 63 8.39 -7.79 -9.71
C PHE A 63 8.86 -9.02 -8.93
N ALA A 64 7.92 -9.78 -8.34
CA ALA A 64 8.22 -11.03 -7.65
C ALA A 64 8.89 -12.05 -8.59
N THR A 65 8.46 -12.12 -9.85
CA THR A 65 9.12 -12.94 -10.89
C THR A 65 10.57 -12.54 -11.17
N LYS A 66 10.98 -11.33 -10.80
CA LYS A 66 12.36 -10.82 -10.91
C LYS A 66 13.15 -10.95 -9.59
N GLY A 67 12.57 -11.60 -8.59
CA GLY A 67 13.16 -11.71 -7.25
C GLY A 67 13.17 -10.39 -6.47
N ALA A 68 12.39 -9.40 -6.89
CA ALA A 68 12.32 -8.10 -6.23
C ALA A 68 11.10 -8.02 -5.30
N PRO A 69 11.27 -7.77 -3.99
CA PRO A 69 10.15 -7.54 -3.09
C PRO A 69 9.43 -6.24 -3.44
N ILE A 70 8.15 -6.16 -3.12
CA ILE A 70 7.36 -4.92 -3.21
C ILE A 70 7.25 -4.31 -1.82
N HIS A 71 7.60 -3.05 -1.72
CA HIS A 71 7.43 -2.28 -0.49
C HIS A 71 6.19 -1.40 -0.58
N LEU A 72 5.31 -1.51 0.42
CA LEU A 72 4.32 -0.50 0.75
C LEU A 72 5.04 0.67 1.42
N VAL A 73 4.94 1.87 0.85
CA VAL A 73 5.53 3.10 1.39
C VAL A 73 4.42 4.10 1.67
N MET A 74 4.39 4.65 2.88
CA MET A 74 3.24 5.40 3.37
C MET A 74 3.59 6.81 3.81
N GLU A 75 2.91 7.80 3.24
CA GLU A 75 2.93 9.22 3.67
C GLU A 75 1.87 9.42 4.74
N GLN A 76 2.27 9.81 5.95
CA GLN A 76 1.32 10.21 6.98
C GLN A 76 0.65 11.54 6.61
N MET A 77 -0.67 11.59 6.74
CA MET A 77 -1.48 12.79 6.56
C MET A 77 -2.57 12.87 7.64
N THR A 78 -3.03 14.08 7.94
CA THR A 78 -4.25 14.27 8.73
C THR A 78 -5.44 13.96 7.84
N SER A 79 -6.13 12.83 8.08
CA SER A 79 -7.33 12.43 7.34
C SER A 79 -8.56 12.40 8.25
N ASN A 80 -9.67 12.99 7.79
CA ASN A 80 -10.96 12.95 8.48
C ASN A 80 -11.89 11.87 7.89
N HIS A 81 -11.35 10.78 7.34
CA HIS A 81 -12.16 9.74 6.70
C HIS A 81 -12.60 8.71 7.74
N PHE A 82 -13.90 8.69 8.02
CA PHE A 82 -14.51 7.74 8.95
C PHE A 82 -15.23 6.66 8.15
N ALA A 83 -14.68 5.44 8.18
CA ALA A 83 -15.43 4.25 7.82
C ALA A 83 -16.08 3.68 9.08
N GLU A 84 -17.26 3.05 8.95
CA GLU A 84 -17.82 2.29 10.06
C GLU A 84 -16.80 1.23 10.52
N PRO A 85 -16.54 1.10 11.84
CA PRO A 85 -15.49 0.24 12.37
C PRO A 85 -15.91 -1.24 12.36
N LEU A 86 -16.56 -1.70 11.29
CA LEU A 86 -16.94 -3.09 11.12
C LEU A 86 -15.70 -3.90 10.77
N GLU A 87 -15.45 -4.94 11.58
CA GLU A 87 -14.29 -5.80 11.42
C GLU A 87 -14.60 -6.91 10.42
N ALA A 88 -13.82 -6.99 9.34
CA ALA A 88 -14.00 -8.01 8.32
C ALA A 88 -13.84 -9.42 8.93
N ALA A 89 -14.70 -10.35 8.52
CA ALA A 89 -14.66 -11.73 9.00
C ALA A 89 -13.87 -12.66 8.06
N GLU A 90 -13.94 -12.40 6.75
CA GLU A 90 -13.35 -13.26 5.73
C GLU A 90 -12.55 -12.45 4.71
N TYR A 91 -11.55 -13.11 4.12
CA TYR A 91 -10.78 -12.58 3.00
C TYR A 91 -10.72 -13.57 1.84
N SER A 92 -10.40 -13.06 0.65
CA SER A 92 -10.21 -13.85 -0.56
C SER A 92 -9.16 -13.23 -1.47
N PRO A 93 -8.23 -14.00 -2.04
CA PRO A 93 -7.31 -13.48 -3.06
C PRO A 93 -7.98 -13.30 -4.44
N ASP A 94 -9.03 -14.08 -4.75
CA ASP A 94 -9.63 -14.17 -6.09
C ASP A 94 -11.11 -13.75 -6.14
N ASN A 95 -11.64 -13.27 -5.01
CA ASN A 95 -13.04 -12.90 -4.79
C ASN A 95 -14.04 -14.07 -4.98
N LYS A 96 -13.57 -15.32 -4.90
CA LYS A 96 -14.37 -16.53 -5.09
C LYS A 96 -14.21 -17.50 -3.93
N ASN A 97 -12.96 -17.78 -3.57
CA ASN A 97 -12.58 -18.68 -2.49
C ASN A 97 -12.30 -17.85 -1.23
N TRP A 98 -13.11 -18.05 -0.21
CA TRP A 98 -13.09 -17.24 1.01
C TRP A 98 -12.56 -18.04 2.18
N THR A 99 -11.81 -17.36 3.04
CA THR A 99 -11.20 -17.93 4.23
C THR A 99 -11.40 -16.97 5.39
N ASN A 100 -11.60 -17.52 6.58
CA ASN A 100 -11.70 -16.71 7.80
C ASN A 100 -10.39 -15.95 8.02
N ILE A 101 -10.51 -14.66 8.36
CA ILE A 101 -9.37 -13.88 8.84
C ILE A 101 -9.00 -14.42 10.23
N PRO A 102 -7.71 -14.66 10.53
CA PRO A 102 -7.27 -15.07 11.87
C PRO A 102 -7.84 -14.14 12.96
N PRO A 103 -8.21 -14.66 14.14
CA PRO A 103 -8.78 -13.84 15.22
C PRO A 103 -7.82 -12.74 15.70
N GLU A 104 -6.51 -12.92 15.53
CA GLU A 104 -5.48 -11.95 15.88
C GLU A 104 -5.48 -10.72 14.95
N ILE A 105 -5.82 -10.91 13.66
CA ILE A 105 -5.74 -9.86 12.63
C ILE A 105 -7.03 -9.06 12.55
N ARG A 106 -6.94 -7.74 12.72
CA ARG A 106 -8.10 -6.84 12.70
C ARG A 106 -8.06 -5.89 11.50
N VAL A 107 -9.08 -5.99 10.64
CA VAL A 107 -9.24 -5.11 9.47
C VAL A 107 -10.59 -4.43 9.53
N LEU A 108 -10.59 -3.12 9.76
CA LEU A 108 -11.79 -2.34 10.03
C LEU A 108 -12.20 -1.53 8.78
N GLY A 109 -13.52 -1.47 8.52
CA GLY A 109 -14.13 -0.50 7.60
C GLY A 109 -13.60 -0.53 6.16
N SER A 110 -13.02 -1.64 5.73
CA SER A 110 -12.28 -1.75 4.47
C SER A 110 -12.90 -2.77 3.54
N ARG A 111 -12.83 -2.50 2.22
CA ARG A 111 -13.29 -3.44 1.18
C ARG A 111 -12.18 -4.38 0.72
N PHE A 112 -10.94 -3.91 0.80
CA PHE A 112 -9.74 -4.61 0.39
C PHE A 112 -8.68 -4.50 1.48
N ALA A 113 -7.69 -5.38 1.45
CA ALA A 113 -6.49 -5.22 2.28
C ALA A 113 -5.22 -5.58 1.51
N LEU A 114 -4.12 -4.91 1.85
CA LEU A 114 -2.77 -5.37 1.52
C LEU A 114 -2.32 -6.37 2.58
N VAL A 115 -1.53 -7.36 2.18
CA VAL A 115 -0.97 -8.35 3.12
C VAL A 115 0.50 -8.01 3.34
N ILE A 116 0.86 -7.68 4.59
CA ILE A 116 2.19 -7.20 4.97
C ILE A 116 2.85 -8.16 5.96
N GLU A 117 4.17 -8.35 5.83
CA GLU A 117 4.96 -9.23 6.71
C GLU A 117 5.83 -8.51 7.72
N ASP A 118 6.04 -7.20 7.54
CA ASP A 118 6.73 -6.33 8.47
C ASP A 118 6.06 -4.95 8.47
N LEU A 119 6.42 -4.12 9.45
CA LEU A 119 6.02 -2.72 9.51
C LEU A 119 7.10 -1.92 10.26
N GLN A 120 7.59 -0.86 9.64
CA GLN A 120 8.69 -0.05 10.17
C GLN A 120 8.40 1.44 10.06
N GLN A 121 8.74 2.18 11.11
CA GLN A 121 8.80 3.64 11.06
C GLN A 121 10.11 4.09 10.41
N VAL A 122 10.00 5.05 9.49
CA VAL A 122 11.12 5.57 8.71
C VAL A 122 11.01 7.09 8.54
N ASP A 123 12.11 7.73 8.17
CA ASP A 123 12.10 9.10 7.64
C ASP A 123 12.84 9.09 6.29
N MET A 124 12.08 8.98 5.20
CA MET A 124 12.63 8.90 3.85
C MET A 124 11.77 9.69 2.85
N SER A 125 12.35 9.99 1.69
CA SER A 125 11.69 10.78 0.64
C SER A 125 11.58 9.98 -0.66
N LEU A 126 10.36 9.77 -1.14
CA LEU A 126 10.07 9.11 -2.42
C LEU A 126 10.25 10.13 -3.57
N PRO A 127 11.20 9.93 -4.51
CA PRO A 127 11.42 10.82 -5.66
C PRO A 127 10.38 10.59 -6.76
N LEU A 128 9.28 11.32 -6.76
CA LEU A 128 8.14 11.06 -7.65
C LEU A 128 8.44 11.22 -9.14
N ASP A 129 9.34 12.14 -9.51
CA ASP A 129 9.74 12.33 -10.90
C ASP A 129 10.65 11.20 -11.41
N GLN A 130 11.19 10.38 -10.51
CA GLN A 130 11.90 9.15 -10.82
C GLN A 130 10.97 7.93 -10.74
N THR A 131 9.67 8.12 -10.90
CA THR A 131 8.72 7.00 -10.90
C THR A 131 7.73 7.05 -12.05
N ARG A 132 7.23 5.88 -12.44
CA ARG A 132 6.10 5.75 -13.38
C ARG A 132 5.08 4.74 -12.89
N VAL A 133 3.85 4.87 -13.36
CA VAL A 133 2.82 3.83 -13.21
C VAL A 133 3.09 2.69 -14.21
N PRO A 134 3.32 1.45 -13.76
CA PRO A 134 3.66 0.35 -14.67
C PRO A 134 2.46 -0.52 -15.06
N VAL A 135 1.29 -0.34 -14.42
CA VAL A 135 0.10 -1.19 -14.64
C VAL A 135 -1.19 -0.36 -14.72
N GLY A 136 -2.18 -0.87 -15.46
CA GLY A 136 -3.53 -0.33 -15.52
C GLY A 136 -3.72 0.85 -16.48
N PRO A 137 -4.88 1.53 -16.42
CA PRO A 137 -5.25 2.56 -17.41
C PRO A 137 -4.33 3.78 -17.45
N SER A 138 -3.56 4.02 -16.39
CA SER A 138 -2.63 5.16 -16.29
C SER A 138 -1.18 4.76 -16.57
N THR A 139 -0.94 3.59 -17.17
CA THR A 139 0.42 3.08 -17.45
C THR A 139 1.25 4.13 -18.21
N GLY A 140 2.51 4.29 -17.79
CA GLY A 140 3.46 5.25 -18.36
C GLY A 140 3.39 6.65 -17.75
N ARG A 141 2.35 6.97 -16.98
CA ARG A 141 2.24 8.29 -16.33
C ARG A 141 3.28 8.44 -15.22
N ILE A 142 3.96 9.58 -15.19
CA ILE A 142 4.95 9.93 -14.16
C ILE A 142 4.28 10.05 -12.80
N GLY A 143 4.90 9.51 -11.75
CA GLY A 143 4.32 9.48 -10.40
C GLY A 143 3.93 10.87 -9.92
N SER A 144 4.77 11.87 -10.14
CA SER A 144 4.50 13.27 -9.76
C SER A 144 3.26 13.87 -10.41
N LYS A 145 2.92 13.44 -11.63
CA LYS A 145 1.70 13.85 -12.35
C LYS A 145 0.51 12.97 -12.00
N TYR A 146 0.75 11.73 -11.59
CA TYR A 146 -0.31 10.79 -11.18
C TYR A 146 -0.85 11.13 -9.79
N ILE A 147 0.05 11.40 -8.83
CA ILE A 147 -0.32 11.64 -7.43
C ILE A 147 -0.50 13.13 -7.07
N ALA A 148 -0.46 14.03 -8.06
CA ALA A 148 -0.60 15.48 -7.86
C ALA A 148 -1.98 15.92 -7.30
N GLY A 149 -2.98 15.04 -7.28
CA GLY A 149 -4.34 15.36 -6.85
C GLY A 149 -4.84 14.50 -5.69
N LYS A 150 -6.11 14.09 -5.79
CA LYS A 150 -6.81 13.26 -4.78
C LYS A 150 -6.36 11.79 -4.75
N VAL A 151 -5.41 11.41 -5.61
CA VAL A 151 -4.86 10.07 -5.59
C VAL A 151 -4.08 9.89 -4.29
N ASP A 152 -4.51 8.89 -3.54
CA ASP A 152 -4.03 8.49 -2.23
C ASP A 152 -3.29 7.16 -2.29
N LYS A 153 -3.28 6.48 -3.45
CA LYS A 153 -2.63 5.18 -3.65
C LYS A 153 -2.08 5.05 -5.06
N ALA A 154 -0.91 4.46 -5.22
CA ALA A 154 -0.35 4.18 -6.53
C ALA A 154 0.61 2.98 -6.51
N CYS A 155 0.54 2.13 -7.54
CA CYS A 155 1.62 1.21 -7.86
C CYS A 155 2.63 1.95 -8.74
N LEU A 156 3.89 1.99 -8.33
CA LEU A 156 4.94 2.76 -8.98
C LEU A 156 6.19 1.90 -9.19
N GLU A 157 6.84 2.10 -10.33
CA GLU A 157 8.18 1.59 -10.62
C GLU A 157 9.19 2.74 -10.52
N ILE A 158 10.33 2.49 -9.88
CA ILE A 158 11.45 3.42 -9.81
C ILE A 158 12.26 3.36 -11.12
N LEU A 159 12.52 4.51 -11.73
CA LEU A 159 13.28 4.66 -12.97
C LEU A 159 14.78 4.85 -12.70
N ASP A 160 15.60 4.63 -13.74
CA ASP A 160 17.05 4.85 -13.66
C ASP A 160 17.41 6.32 -13.37
N ALA A 161 16.61 7.26 -13.89
CA ALA A 161 16.80 8.69 -13.68
C ALA A 161 15.45 9.42 -13.57
N PRO A 162 15.41 10.57 -12.89
CA PRO A 162 14.24 11.44 -12.89
C PRO A 162 13.87 11.91 -14.31
N VAL A 163 12.58 11.97 -14.60
CA VAL A 163 12.07 12.57 -15.83
C VAL A 163 12.12 14.09 -15.69
N LEU A 164 12.85 14.73 -16.61
CA LEU A 164 12.92 16.19 -16.68
C LEU A 164 11.55 16.74 -17.10
N LEU A 165 10.90 17.43 -16.18
CA LEU A 165 9.69 18.20 -16.44
C LEU A 165 10.10 19.66 -16.52
N ASN A 166 9.77 20.33 -17.63
CA ASN A 166 10.15 21.73 -17.87
C ASN A 166 9.80 22.61 -16.64
N ASP A 167 10.81 23.33 -16.15
CA ASP A 167 10.74 24.37 -15.11
C ASP A 167 10.02 24.00 -13.80
N GLN A 168 10.05 22.72 -13.41
CA GLN A 168 9.55 22.29 -12.09
C GLN A 168 10.66 21.66 -11.27
N GLU A 169 10.79 22.09 -10.01
CA GLU A 169 11.64 21.40 -9.05
C GLU A 169 11.18 19.93 -8.90
N PRO A 170 12.12 18.98 -8.73
CA PRO A 170 11.78 17.59 -8.53
C PRO A 170 10.85 17.40 -7.33
N LYS A 171 9.79 16.62 -7.50
CA LYS A 171 8.79 16.40 -6.46
C LYS A 171 9.14 15.20 -5.60
N PHE A 172 9.08 15.41 -4.30
CA PHE A 172 9.29 14.36 -3.30
C PHE A 172 8.06 14.20 -2.41
N ARG A 173 7.89 13.00 -1.85
CA ARG A 173 6.92 12.72 -0.78
C ARG A 173 7.63 12.21 0.45
N LYS A 174 7.31 12.77 1.61
CA LYS A 174 7.76 12.20 2.89
C LYS A 174 7.09 10.85 3.08
N ILE A 175 7.88 9.87 3.50
CA ILE A 175 7.45 8.53 3.84
C ILE A 175 7.79 8.32 5.31
N ASN A 176 6.77 7.89 6.06
CA ASN A 176 6.81 7.71 7.50
C ASN A 176 6.78 6.23 7.88
N LEU A 177 6.18 5.39 7.03
CA LEU A 177 6.09 3.96 7.25
C LEU A 177 6.47 3.18 5.99
N VAL A 178 7.10 2.03 6.21
CA VAL A 178 7.39 1.03 5.20
C VAL A 178 6.92 -0.32 5.69
N ALA A 179 6.37 -1.12 4.78
CA ALA A 179 6.07 -2.52 5.00
C ALA A 179 6.40 -3.34 3.76
N THR A 180 6.80 -4.59 3.91
CA THR A 180 7.01 -5.52 2.80
C THR A 180 5.70 -6.25 2.49
N LEU A 181 5.27 -6.26 1.22
CA LEU A 181 4.10 -7.02 0.79
C LEU A 181 4.46 -8.50 0.62
N ARG A 182 3.63 -9.37 1.20
CA ARG A 182 3.72 -10.83 1.01
C ARG A 182 2.57 -11.34 0.16
N THR A 183 2.75 -12.47 -0.52
CA THR A 183 1.67 -13.15 -1.26
C THR A 183 0.46 -13.41 -0.34
N PRO A 184 -0.79 -13.12 -0.77
CA PRO A 184 -1.24 -12.75 -2.12
C PRO A 184 -1.18 -11.26 -2.47
N TYR A 185 -0.42 -10.44 -1.72
CA TYR A 185 -0.18 -9.01 -1.87
C TYR A 185 -1.38 -8.12 -1.57
N ALA A 186 -2.54 -8.43 -2.16
CA ALA A 186 -3.82 -7.79 -1.88
C ALA A 186 -4.96 -8.81 -1.88
N VAL A 187 -5.99 -8.55 -1.08
CA VAL A 187 -7.15 -9.42 -0.90
C VAL A 187 -8.45 -8.62 -0.89
N PHE A 188 -9.53 -9.31 -1.24
CA PHE A 188 -10.91 -8.88 -1.03
C PHE A 188 -11.34 -9.18 0.40
N LEU A 189 -12.15 -8.31 0.99
CA LEU A 189 -12.72 -8.49 2.33
C LEU A 189 -14.24 -8.57 2.23
N ARG A 190 -14.86 -9.38 3.08
CA ARG A 190 -16.31 -9.43 3.22
C ARG A 190 -16.73 -9.88 4.61
N ASN A 191 -18.04 -9.75 4.85
CA ASN A 191 -18.70 -10.11 6.10
C ASN A 191 -18.11 -9.36 7.29
N PHE A 192 -18.79 -9.43 8.42
CA PHE A 192 -18.36 -8.74 9.62
C PHE A 192 -18.43 -9.66 10.83
N ARG A 193 -17.45 -9.56 11.72
CA ARG A 193 -17.47 -10.21 13.03
C ARG A 193 -17.67 -9.17 14.13
N GLY A 194 -18.36 -9.60 15.20
CA GLY A 194 -18.66 -8.80 16.38
C GLY A 194 -17.81 -9.20 17.56
#